data_AF-A0A3D5KHG7-F1
#
_entry.id   AF-A0A3D5KHG7-F1
#
_cell.length_a   1.000
_cell.length_b   1.000
_cell.length_c   1.000
_cell.angle_alpha   90.00
_cell.angle_beta   90.00
_cell.angle_gamma   90.00
#
_symmetry.space_group_name_H-M   'P 1'
#
loop_
_entity.id
_entity.type
_entity.pdbx_description
1 polymer ?
#
loop_
_entity_poly.entity_id
_entity_poly.type
_entity_poly.pdbx_seq_one_letter_code
_entity_poly.pdbx_strand_id
1 'polypeptide(L)'
;TGSHELVRNIGNINSYPIYQLKGNIDSSSSSFVTITTNGEELKLIGRLASNEILVIDSLLLTAKVTDLNGNTLRNGLPILDELNFPTLNKGSNEIIINTNNATFSELNILANSCWR
;
A
#
# COMPACT_ATOMS: atom_id res chain seq x y z
N THR A 1 0.23 -11.15 6.37
CA THR A 1 1.65 -10.86 6.68
C THR A 1 2.54 -11.92 6.07
N GLY A 2 3.86 -11.73 6.09
CA GLY A 2 4.84 -12.65 5.48
C GLY A 2 5.26 -12.22 4.07
N SER A 3 6.03 -13.08 3.39
CA SER A 3 6.47 -12.89 1.99
C SER A 3 5.48 -13.52 1.01
N HIS A 4 5.22 -12.82 -0.08
CA HIS A 4 4.27 -13.15 -1.13
C HIS A 4 4.89 -12.84 -2.50
N GLU A 5 4.50 -13.59 -3.52
CA GLU A 5 4.90 -13.34 -4.89
C GLU A 5 3.69 -12.86 -5.71
N LEU A 6 3.87 -11.75 -6.44
CA LEU A 6 2.88 -11.17 -7.33
C LEU A 6 3.41 -11.18 -8.76
N VAL A 7 2.71 -11.84 -9.68
CA VAL A 7 3.11 -11.89 -11.10
C VAL A 7 2.25 -10.94 -11.95
N ARG A 8 2.90 -9.96 -12.57
CA ARG A 8 2.32 -9.09 -13.60
C ARG A 8 2.42 -9.73 -14.99
N ASN A 9 1.29 -10.20 -15.50
CA ASN A 9 1.20 -10.86 -16.80
C ASN A 9 1.08 -9.89 -18.00
N ILE A 10 0.66 -8.64 -17.77
CA ILE A 10 0.33 -7.68 -18.84
C ILE A 10 1.16 -6.39 -18.71
N GLY A 11 1.57 -5.86 -19.85
CA GLY A 11 2.48 -4.73 -19.99
C GLY A 11 3.94 -5.18 -20.12
N ASN A 12 4.78 -4.33 -20.71
CA ASN A 12 6.20 -4.62 -20.98
C ASN A 12 7.18 -3.73 -20.21
N ILE A 13 6.68 -2.74 -19.45
CA ILE A 13 7.47 -1.85 -18.59
C ILE A 13 6.93 -1.82 -17.15
N ASN A 14 7.66 -1.14 -16.27
CA ASN A 14 7.25 -0.92 -14.88
C ASN A 14 5.88 -0.22 -14.81
N SER A 15 5.10 -0.59 -13.79
CA SER A 15 3.77 -0.05 -13.53
C SER A 15 3.76 0.62 -12.17
N TYR A 16 2.88 1.59 -12.04
CA TYR A 16 2.69 2.40 -10.85
C TYR A 16 1.34 1.98 -10.25
N PRO A 17 1.35 1.06 -9.28
CA PRO A 17 0.12 0.45 -8.77
C PRO A 17 -0.63 1.39 -7.83
N ILE A 18 -1.90 1.06 -7.62
CA ILE A 18 -2.70 1.55 -6.51
C ILE A 18 -2.71 0.47 -5.41
N TYR A 19 -2.23 0.81 -4.23
CA TYR A 19 -2.34 -0.02 -3.03
C TYR A 19 -3.61 0.35 -2.28
N GLN A 20 -4.40 -0.64 -1.87
CA GLN A 20 -5.55 -0.48 -0.98
C GLN A 20 -5.36 -1.37 0.23
N LEU A 21 -5.11 -0.77 1.40
CA LEU A 21 -4.85 -1.49 2.63
C LEU A 21 -6.01 -1.32 3.61
N LYS A 22 -6.42 -2.43 4.23
CA LYS A 22 -7.32 -2.47 5.39
C LYS A 22 -6.59 -3.05 6.60
N GLY A 23 -6.85 -2.45 7.75
CA GLY A 23 -6.25 -2.85 9.01
C GLY A 23 -6.63 -1.90 10.13
N ASN A 24 -6.05 -2.10 11.31
CA ASN A 24 -6.13 -1.14 12.40
C ASN A 24 -4.71 -0.76 12.85
N ILE A 25 -4.37 0.52 12.69
CA ILE A 25 -3.13 1.12 13.17
C ILE A 25 -3.53 2.19 14.16
N ASP A 26 -3.13 2.02 15.42
CA ASP A 26 -3.31 3.06 16.43
C ASP A 26 -2.28 4.16 16.25
N SER A 27 -2.58 5.39 16.69
CA SER A 27 -1.68 6.54 16.59
C SER A 27 -0.49 6.50 17.57
N SER A 28 -0.08 5.31 18.00
CA SER A 28 1.08 5.13 18.87
C SER A 28 2.36 5.16 18.03
N SER A 29 3.45 5.72 18.56
CA SER A 29 4.71 5.86 17.80
C SER A 29 5.39 4.53 17.45
N SER A 30 4.94 3.41 18.03
CA SER A 30 5.48 2.07 17.75
C SER A 30 4.56 1.22 16.88
N SER A 31 3.31 1.63 16.65
CA SER A 31 2.36 0.88 15.82
C SER A 31 2.64 1.13 14.35
N PHE A 32 2.91 0.08 13.57
CA PHE A 32 3.11 0.23 12.13
C PHE A 32 2.75 -1.01 11.32
N VAL A 33 2.52 -0.79 10.03
CA VAL A 33 2.48 -1.82 8.99
C VAL A 33 3.48 -1.45 7.91
N THR A 34 4.34 -2.38 7.50
CA THR A 34 5.22 -2.19 6.34
C THR A 34 4.79 -3.10 5.19
N ILE A 35 4.86 -2.55 3.98
CA ILE A 35 4.73 -3.29 2.72
C ILE A 35 6.02 -3.04 1.96
N THR A 36 6.85 -4.06 1.81
CA THR A 36 8.06 -3.99 1.00
C THR A 36 7.77 -4.60 -0.37
N THR A 37 7.88 -3.79 -1.43
CA THR A 37 7.72 -4.25 -2.81
C THR A 37 9.09 -4.22 -3.50
N ASN A 38 9.62 -5.38 -3.89
CA ASN A 38 10.94 -5.51 -4.55
C ASN A 38 12.10 -4.80 -3.81
N GLY A 39 12.05 -4.78 -2.48
CA GLY A 39 13.04 -4.10 -1.64
C GLY A 39 12.74 -2.63 -1.32
N GLU A 40 11.73 -2.02 -1.95
CA GLU A 40 11.28 -0.67 -1.59
C GLU A 40 10.20 -0.72 -0.51
N GLU A 41 10.45 -0.08 0.64
CA GLU A 41 9.56 -0.11 1.79
C GLU A 41 8.52 1.02 1.77
N LEU A 42 7.25 0.66 1.89
CA LEU A 42 6.14 1.53 2.21
C LEU A 42 5.73 1.29 3.66
N LYS A 43 6.11 2.22 4.55
CA LYS A 43 5.85 2.13 5.99
C LYS A 43 4.69 3.04 6.42
N LEU A 44 3.72 2.45 7.10
CA LEU A 44 2.49 3.08 7.54
C LEU A 44 2.49 3.20 9.07
N ILE A 45 2.52 4.43 9.58
CA ILE A 45 2.59 4.75 11.02
C ILE A 45 1.38 5.55 11.52
N GLY A 46 0.62 6.17 10.63
CA GLY A 46 -0.53 6.98 11.02
C GLY A 46 -1.77 6.14 11.32
N ARG A 47 -2.72 6.77 12.02
CA ARG A 47 -3.98 6.13 12.42
C ARG A 47 -4.78 5.67 11.21
N LEU A 48 -5.15 4.39 11.21
CA LEU A 48 -6.10 3.78 10.27
C LEU A 48 -7.07 2.90 11.07
N ALA A 49 -8.37 3.11 10.93
CA ALA A 49 -9.38 2.30 11.61
C ALA A 49 -9.84 1.11 10.76
N SER A 50 -10.34 0.06 11.43
CA SER A 50 -10.78 -1.18 10.77
C SER A 50 -11.84 -1.04 9.67
N ASN A 51 -12.64 0.02 9.70
CA ASN A 51 -13.67 0.34 8.71
C ASN A 51 -13.21 1.36 7.65
N GLU A 52 -11.91 1.61 7.58
CA GLU A 52 -11.29 2.53 6.64
C GLU A 52 -10.38 1.78 5.67
N ILE A 53 -10.16 2.38 4.51
CA ILE A 53 -9.25 1.87 3.49
C ILE A 53 -8.22 2.97 3.21
N LEU A 54 -6.94 2.65 3.39
CA LEU A 54 -5.86 3.51 2.92
C LEU A 54 -5.61 3.19 1.44
N VAL A 55 -5.83 4.18 0.58
CA VAL A 55 -5.60 4.10 -0.86
C VAL A 55 -4.38 4.93 -1.21
N ILE A 56 -3.35 4.30 -1.78
CA ILE A 56 -2.09 4.94 -2.17
C ILE A 56 -1.92 4.74 -3.67
N ASP A 57 -1.82 5.84 -4.41
CA ASP A 57 -1.65 5.85 -5.85
C ASP A 57 -0.20 6.21 -6.18
N SER A 58 0.56 5.23 -6.67
CA SER A 58 1.98 5.40 -6.99
C SER A 58 2.21 6.20 -8.26
N LEU A 59 1.21 6.32 -9.14
CA LEU A 59 1.31 7.09 -10.37
C LEU A 59 1.15 8.58 -10.07
N LEU A 60 0.16 8.90 -9.24
CA LEU A 60 -0.17 10.28 -8.88
C LEU A 60 0.61 10.79 -7.67
N LEU A 61 1.35 9.91 -6.98
CA LEU A 61 2.05 10.22 -5.73
C LEU A 61 1.10 10.77 -4.66
N THR A 62 -0.08 10.16 -4.55
CA THR A 62 -1.12 10.58 -3.61
C THR A 62 -1.52 9.45 -2.68
N ALA A 63 -2.05 9.81 -1.52
CA ALA A 63 -2.69 8.87 -0.63
C ALA A 63 -3.95 9.49 -0.02
N LYS A 64 -4.99 8.69 0.15
CA LYS A 64 -6.26 9.09 0.77
C LYS A 64 -6.82 7.97 1.62
N VAL A 65 -7.55 8.33 2.66
CA VAL A 65 -8.33 7.36 3.43
C VAL A 65 -9.77 7.45 2.98
N THR A 66 -10.38 6.30 2.66
CA THR A 66 -11.78 6.19 2.30
C THR A 66 -12.57 5.37 3.31
N ASP A 67 -13.88 5.56 3.32
CA ASP A 67 -14.79 4.59 3.93
C ASP A 67 -14.92 3.34 3.02
N LEU A 68 -15.72 2.36 3.46
CA LEU A 68 -16.01 1.14 2.69
C LEU A 68 -16.82 1.39 1.41
N ASN A 69 -17.45 2.57 1.27
CA ASN A 69 -18.20 2.97 0.09
C ASN A 69 -17.34 3.75 -0.93
N GLY A 70 -16.07 4.02 -0.61
CA GLY A 70 -15.14 4.77 -1.46
C GLY A 70 -15.20 6.28 -1.28
N ASN A 71 -15.97 6.81 -0.33
CA ASN A 71 -15.98 8.24 -0.02
C ASN A 71 -14.67 8.63 0.67
N THR A 72 -14.07 9.74 0.25
CA THR A 72 -12.82 10.21 0.87
C THR A 72 -13.12 10.84 2.23
N LEU A 73 -12.49 10.31 3.28
CA LEU A 73 -12.61 10.79 4.65
C LEU A 73 -11.54 11.84 4.98
N ARG A 74 -10.29 11.61 4.54
CA ARG A 74 -9.14 12.50 4.79
C ARG A 74 -7.97 12.24 3.86
N ASN A 75 -7.00 13.17 3.87
CA ASN A 75 -5.68 12.96 3.27
C ASN A 75 -4.96 11.79 3.94
N GLY A 76 -4.42 10.87 3.14
CA GLY A 76 -3.72 9.67 3.60
C GLY A 76 -2.21 9.82 3.63
N LEU A 77 -1.64 10.87 3.01
CA LEU A 77 -0.19 11.09 3.00
C LEU A 77 0.43 11.15 4.41
N PRO A 78 -0.21 11.77 5.43
CA PRO A 78 0.33 11.78 6.78
C PRO A 78 0.39 10.41 7.48
N ILE A 79 -0.16 9.34 6.87
CA ILE A 79 -0.06 7.98 7.40
C ILE A 79 1.26 7.33 7.03
N LEU A 80 1.92 7.79 5.97
CA LEU A 80 3.19 7.27 5.51
C LEU A 80 4.32 7.87 6.35
N ASP A 81 5.28 7.04 6.76
CA ASP A 81 6.48 7.48 7.49
C ASP A 81 7.38 8.33 6.59
N GLU A 82 7.57 7.85 5.36
CA GLU A 82 8.27 8.55 4.29
C GLU A 82 7.42 8.50 3.00
N LEU A 83 7.58 9.50 2.13
CA LEU A 83 6.91 9.55 0.84
C LEU A 83 7.59 8.62 -0.17
N ASN A 84 7.43 7.31 0.04
CA ASN A 84 7.87 6.28 -0.87
C ASN A 84 6.68 5.63 -1.59
N PHE A 85 6.80 5.45 -2.90
CA PHE A 85 5.72 4.94 -3.76
C PHE A 85 6.24 3.80 -4.65
N PRO A 86 6.28 2.56 -4.13
CA PRO A 86 6.94 1.45 -4.82
C PRO A 86 6.29 1.08 -6.15
N THR A 87 7.13 0.77 -7.13
CA THR A 87 6.68 0.33 -8.47
C THR A 87 6.64 -1.18 -8.62
N LEU A 88 5.87 -1.67 -9.60
CA LEU A 88 5.87 -3.08 -9.98
C LEU A 88 6.64 -3.30 -11.27
N ASN A 89 7.61 -4.20 -11.22
CA ASN A 89 8.31 -4.76 -12.37
C ASN A 89 7.36 -5.58 -13.26
N LYS A 90 7.78 -5.79 -14.51
CA LYS A 90 7.17 -6.82 -15.37
C LYS A 90 7.48 -8.20 -14.79
N GLY A 91 6.49 -9.10 -14.78
CA GLY A 91 6.67 -10.46 -14.28
C GLY A 91 6.59 -10.51 -12.76
N SER A 92 7.51 -11.25 -12.13
CA SER A 92 7.49 -11.50 -10.68
C SER A 92 7.88 -10.25 -9.88
N ASN A 93 7.17 -10.05 -8.78
CA ASN A 93 7.39 -9.02 -7.78
C ASN A 93 7.27 -9.64 -6.39
N GLU A 94 8.24 -9.36 -5.53
CA GLU A 94 8.19 -9.78 -4.13
C GLU A 94 7.44 -8.74 -3.30
N ILE A 95 6.51 -9.20 -2.46
CA ILE A 95 5.74 -8.39 -1.52
C ILE A 95 5.91 -8.95 -0.11
N ILE A 96 6.50 -8.18 0.79
CA ILE A 96 6.69 -8.56 2.19
C ILE A 96 5.83 -7.66 3.07
N ILE A 97 4.99 -8.25 3.91
CA ILE A 97 4.08 -7.51 4.79
C ILE A 97 4.39 -7.81 6.26
N ASN A 98 4.83 -6.80 7.00
CA ASN A 98 5.13 -6.90 8.43
C ASN A 98 4.26 -5.93 9.23
N THR A 99 4.05 -6.27 10.50
CA THR A 99 3.25 -5.45 11.43
C THR A 99 3.91 -5.39 12.79
N ASN A 100 3.79 -4.25 13.47
CA ASN A 100 4.16 -4.09 14.87
C ASN A 100 3.01 -3.38 15.60
N ASN A 101 2.47 -3.97 16.67
CA ASN A 101 1.37 -3.37 17.45
C ASN A 101 0.23 -2.79 16.58
N ALA A 102 -0.08 -3.45 15.46
CA ALA A 102 -1.09 -3.09 14.48
C ALA A 102 -1.70 -4.35 13.90
N THR A 103 -2.93 -4.27 13.39
CA THR A 103 -3.60 -5.39 12.72
C THR A 103 -3.64 -5.16 11.22
N PHE A 104 -3.23 -6.17 10.47
CA PHE A 104 -3.36 -6.23 9.02
C PHE A 104 -4.52 -7.14 8.65
N SER A 105 -5.42 -6.67 7.80
CA SER A 105 -6.60 -7.44 7.35
C SER A 105 -6.51 -7.80 5.88
N GLU A 106 -6.23 -6.83 5.01
CA GLU A 106 -6.29 -7.01 3.56
C GLU A 106 -5.35 -6.03 2.84
N LEU A 107 -4.75 -6.48 1.74
CA LEU A 107 -4.03 -5.65 0.79
C LEU A 107 -4.48 -6.00 -0.63
N ASN A 108 -5.02 -5.02 -1.35
CA ASN A 108 -5.25 -5.13 -2.78
C ASN A 108 -4.22 -4.25 -3.52
N ILE A 109 -3.59 -4.82 -4.54
CA ILE A 109 -2.63 -4.11 -5.39
C ILE A 109 -3.18 -4.10 -6.81
N LEU A 110 -3.59 -2.94 -7.28
CA LEU A 110 -4.13 -2.76 -8.63
C LEU A 110 -3.04 -2.21 -9.54
N ALA A 111 -2.52 -3.06 -10.42
CA ALA A 111 -1.51 -2.67 -11.39
C ALA A 111 -2.15 -2.21 -12.70
N ASN A 112 -1.64 -1.12 -13.28
CA ASN A 112 -1.99 -0.70 -14.62
C ASN A 112 -1.15 -1.43 -15.68
N SER A 113 -1.75 -1.65 -16.85
CA SER A 113 -1.07 -2.21 -18.02
C SER A 113 -0.26 -1.12 -18.72
N CYS A 114 1.07 -1.15 -18.58
CA CYS A 114 1.97 -0.14 -19.14
C CYS A 114 2.75 -0.70 -20.33
N TRP A 115 2.79 0.05 -21.43
CA TRP A 115 3.41 -0.35 -22.71
C TRP A 115 4.35 0.72 -23.24
N ARG A 116 5.41 0.30 -23.91
CA ARG A 116 6.32 1.13 -24.71
C ARG A 116 6.72 0.40 -25.98
#